data_AF-A0AA47P9A0-F1
#
_entry.id   AF-A0AA47P9A0-F1
#
_cell.length_a   1.000
_cell.length_b   1.000
_cell.length_c   1.000
_cell.angle_alpha   90.00
_cell.angle_beta   90.00
_cell.angle_gamma   90.00
#
_symmetry.space_group_name_H-M   'P 1'
#
loop_
_entity.id
_entity.type
_entity.pdbx_description
1 polymer ?
#
loop_
_entity_poly.entity_id
_entity_poly.type
_entity_poly.pdbx_seq_one_letter_code
_entity_poly.pdbx_strand_id
1 'polypeptide(L)'
;MCKKTANQSSRLSSAPGIDCPEISTFVDLYHYYDTDKPVCYKNALCIFVLNTGIPLRRHFDSNNMGGYNFYGGLENTVLVVRTTSTVYNYDYIWDFMFYQNRVMESKVSATGYIHATFFTTNGLNYGTKVYNHVLGNLHTHLIHYKENSFESIDLKYVNFTNPWNPNDTIVQSKLHKTQHTTECSAAFQFGKKMPRYFHFYNPTTRINGATRRAIAFSSTPWPQCAAKRCEGGGRHQLG
;
A
#
# COMPACT_ATOMS: atom_id res chain seq x y z
N MET A 1 36.32 -30.88 -6.62
CA MET A 1 36.03 -29.62 -7.35
C MET A 1 34.60 -29.18 -7.01
N CYS A 2 34.40 -28.54 -5.85
CA CYS A 2 33.10 -27.95 -5.50
C CYS A 2 32.96 -26.61 -6.23
N LYS A 3 32.11 -26.56 -7.26
CA LYS A 3 31.68 -25.29 -7.85
C LYS A 3 30.86 -24.55 -6.79
N LYS A 4 31.41 -23.44 -6.28
CA LYS A 4 30.62 -22.39 -5.60
C LYS A 4 29.68 -21.79 -6.65
N THR A 5 28.41 -22.15 -6.60
CA THR A 5 27.35 -21.46 -7.34
C THR A 5 26.64 -20.46 -6.42
N ALA A 6 26.47 -19.26 -6.96
CA ALA A 6 25.60 -18.15 -6.53
C ALA A 6 26.13 -17.19 -5.43
N ASN A 7 26.98 -16.24 -5.83
CA ASN A 7 26.97 -14.90 -5.24
C ASN A 7 25.86 -14.08 -5.94
N GLN A 8 24.66 -14.03 -5.36
CA GLN A 8 23.61 -13.08 -5.75
C GLN A 8 23.26 -12.21 -4.56
N SER A 9 24.19 -11.32 -4.21
CA SER A 9 23.87 -10.14 -3.43
C SER A 9 23.74 -8.97 -4.40
N SER A 10 22.55 -8.39 -4.47
CA SER A 10 22.18 -7.29 -5.36
C SER A 10 22.88 -6.00 -4.94
N ARG A 11 24.10 -5.79 -5.45
CA ARG A 11 24.78 -4.48 -5.41
C ARG A 11 24.07 -3.51 -6.35
N LEU A 12 22.85 -3.10 -6.01
CA LEU A 12 22.09 -2.16 -6.81
C LEU A 12 22.27 -0.75 -6.24
N SER A 13 22.76 0.15 -7.09
CA SER A 13 22.76 1.58 -6.83
C SER A 13 21.61 2.21 -7.61
N SER A 14 20.79 3.03 -6.96
CA SER A 14 19.75 3.78 -7.66
C SER A 14 20.39 4.74 -8.66
N ALA A 15 19.93 4.70 -9.91
CA ALA A 15 20.41 5.56 -10.99
C ALA A 15 19.73 6.94 -10.93
N PRO A 16 20.48 8.04 -10.73
CA PRO A 16 19.92 9.39 -10.79
C PRO A 16 19.30 9.70 -12.16
N GLY A 17 18.14 10.33 -12.15
CA GLY A 17 17.36 10.66 -13.35
C GLY A 17 16.46 9.53 -13.85
N ILE A 18 16.64 8.29 -13.39
CA ILE A 18 15.84 7.13 -13.80
C ILE A 18 15.05 6.55 -12.61
N ASP A 19 15.75 6.00 -11.62
CA ASP A 19 15.11 5.40 -10.44
C ASP A 19 14.56 6.47 -9.51
N CYS A 20 15.25 7.61 -9.46
CA CYS A 20 14.89 8.78 -8.66
C CYS A 20 15.21 10.04 -9.46
N PRO A 21 14.53 11.18 -9.21
CA PRO A 21 14.91 12.46 -9.80
C PRO A 21 16.39 12.78 -9.63
N GLU A 22 16.98 13.48 -10.60
CA GLU A 22 18.42 13.80 -10.58
C GLU A 22 18.82 14.63 -9.34
N ILE A 23 17.94 15.52 -8.90
CA ILE A 23 18.14 16.39 -7.72
C ILE A 23 17.87 15.69 -6.37
N SER A 24 17.70 14.37 -6.35
CA SER A 24 17.42 13.63 -5.13
C SER A 24 18.63 13.61 -4.19
N THR A 25 18.37 13.54 -2.89
CA THR A 25 19.41 13.19 -1.92
C THR A 25 19.57 11.68 -1.91
N PHE A 26 20.75 11.19 -2.28
CA PHE A 26 21.08 9.77 -2.25
C PHE A 26 21.80 9.40 -0.95
N VAL A 27 21.48 8.23 -0.40
CA VAL A 27 22.04 7.73 0.85
C VAL A 27 22.63 6.35 0.62
N ASP A 28 23.87 6.18 1.05
CA ASP A 28 24.58 4.91 1.04
C ASP A 28 24.15 4.04 2.24
N LEU A 29 24.06 2.73 2.03
CA LEU A 29 23.79 1.76 3.09
C LEU A 29 24.91 0.74 3.21
N TYR A 30 25.03 0.10 4.38
CA TYR A 30 25.97 -0.99 4.60
C TYR A 30 25.21 -2.26 4.96
N HIS A 31 25.41 -3.33 4.20
CA HIS A 31 24.84 -4.65 4.53
C HIS A 31 25.95 -5.64 4.87
N TYR A 32 25.65 -6.54 5.81
CA TYR A 32 26.45 -7.69 6.15
C TYR A 32 25.63 -8.94 5.85
N TYR A 33 25.75 -9.44 4.62
CA TYR A 33 24.96 -10.56 4.12
C TYR A 33 25.79 -11.35 3.11
N ASP A 34 26.06 -12.62 3.42
CA ASP A 34 26.90 -13.51 2.61
C ASP A 34 28.28 -12.93 2.28
N THR A 35 28.85 -12.19 3.22
CA THR A 35 30.17 -11.56 3.10
C THR A 35 30.95 -11.62 4.41
N ASP A 36 32.28 -11.64 4.30
CA ASP A 36 33.16 -11.67 5.48
C ASP A 36 33.25 -10.31 6.19
N LYS A 37 32.83 -9.21 5.54
CA LYS A 37 32.84 -7.84 6.07
C LYS A 37 31.62 -7.04 5.58
N PRO A 38 31.23 -5.94 6.27
CA PRO A 38 30.17 -5.06 5.79
C PRO A 38 30.52 -4.49 4.41
N VAL A 39 29.54 -4.48 3.51
CA VAL A 39 29.68 -3.96 2.14
C VAL A 39 28.84 -2.70 2.00
N CYS A 40 29.45 -1.65 1.44
CA CYS A 40 28.75 -0.40 1.11
C CYS A 40 27.98 -0.56 -0.20
N TYR A 41 26.70 -0.20 -0.17
CA TYR A 41 25.79 -0.10 -1.30
C TYR A 41 25.57 1.39 -1.56
N LYS A 42 26.19 1.89 -2.64
CA LYS A 42 26.09 3.29 -3.02
C LYS A 42 24.69 3.63 -3.50
N ASN A 43 24.16 4.79 -3.14
CA ASN A 43 22.84 5.26 -3.58
C ASN A 43 21.71 4.24 -3.35
N ALA A 44 21.76 3.50 -2.24
CA ALA A 44 20.81 2.44 -1.92
C ALA A 44 19.40 2.99 -1.55
N LEU A 45 19.37 4.23 -1.08
CA LEU A 45 18.16 5.00 -0.82
C LEU A 45 18.23 6.32 -1.56
N CYS A 46 17.08 6.84 -1.97
CA CYS A 46 16.94 8.21 -2.43
C CYS A 46 15.76 8.89 -1.74
N ILE A 47 15.92 10.18 -1.47
CA ILE A 47 14.95 11.02 -0.79
C ILE A 47 14.69 12.24 -1.67
N PHE A 48 13.44 12.46 -2.03
CA PHE A 48 13.07 13.56 -2.92
C PHE A 48 11.65 14.05 -2.69
N VAL A 49 11.38 15.24 -3.22
CA VAL A 49 10.07 15.85 -3.20
C VAL A 49 9.42 15.69 -4.58
N LEU A 50 8.19 15.21 -4.61
CA LEU A 50 7.42 14.96 -5.83
C LEU A 50 6.15 15.80 -5.83
N ASN A 51 5.93 16.58 -6.90
CA ASN A 51 4.62 17.17 -7.17
C ASN A 51 3.75 16.11 -7.88
N THR A 52 2.58 15.79 -7.32
CA THR A 52 1.70 14.74 -7.85
C THR A 52 0.88 15.15 -9.07
N GLY A 53 0.94 16.43 -9.48
CA GLY A 53 0.19 16.97 -10.61
C GLY A 53 -1.30 17.20 -10.34
N ILE A 54 -1.78 16.94 -9.13
CA ILE A 54 -3.17 17.15 -8.69
C ILE A 54 -3.14 18.01 -7.43
N PRO A 55 -4.02 19.02 -7.24
CA PRO A 55 -4.04 19.80 -5.99
C PRO A 55 -4.48 18.95 -4.79
N LEU A 56 -3.86 19.17 -3.63
CA LEU A 56 -4.20 18.49 -2.38
C LEU A 56 -5.60 18.86 -1.92
N ARG A 57 -5.96 20.13 -2.12
CA ARG A 57 -7.30 20.67 -1.94
C ARG A 57 -7.49 21.87 -2.85
N ARG A 58 -8.70 22.04 -3.38
CA ARG A 58 -9.09 23.25 -4.10
C ARG A 58 -10.56 23.53 -3.93
N HIS A 59 -10.93 24.79 -3.79
CA HIS A 59 -12.31 25.24 -3.79
C HIS A 59 -12.45 26.51 -4.61
N PHE A 60 -13.56 26.59 -5.34
CA PHE A 60 -13.98 27.75 -6.10
C PHE A 60 -15.39 28.05 -5.62
N ASP A 61 -15.53 29.18 -4.93
CA ASP A 61 -16.81 29.59 -4.35
C ASP A 61 -17.50 30.55 -5.32
N SER A 62 -18.54 30.08 -6.00
CA SER A 62 -19.29 30.90 -6.95
C SER A 62 -20.31 31.75 -6.21
N ASN A 63 -20.48 32.99 -6.67
CA ASN A 63 -21.55 33.85 -6.20
C ASN A 63 -22.91 33.55 -6.88
N ASN A 64 -22.99 32.52 -7.73
CA ASN A 64 -24.17 32.14 -8.53
C ASN A 64 -24.72 33.25 -9.45
N MET A 65 -23.95 34.31 -9.70
CA MET A 65 -24.27 35.45 -10.57
C MET A 65 -23.26 35.61 -11.71
N GLY A 66 -22.56 34.52 -12.07
CA GLY A 66 -21.51 34.53 -13.09
C GLY A 66 -20.13 34.99 -12.61
N GLY A 67 -19.94 35.22 -11.30
CA GLY A 67 -18.65 35.54 -10.67
C GLY A 67 -18.25 34.56 -9.57
N TYR A 68 -17.31 34.98 -8.71
CA TYR A 68 -16.80 34.19 -7.59
C TYR A 68 -16.49 35.05 -6.37
N ASN A 69 -16.66 34.47 -5.18
CA ASN A 69 -16.29 35.10 -3.91
C ASN A 69 -14.80 34.89 -3.64
N PHE A 70 -14.31 33.65 -3.77
CA PHE A 70 -12.90 33.33 -3.65
C PHE A 70 -12.52 32.03 -4.38
N TYR A 71 -11.21 31.90 -4.64
CA TYR A 71 -10.58 30.64 -5.00
C TYR A 71 -9.47 30.34 -4.00
N GLY A 72 -9.39 29.09 -3.55
CA GLY A 72 -8.33 28.63 -2.68
C GLY A 72 -7.84 27.26 -3.13
N GLY A 73 -6.55 27.15 -3.43
CA GLY A 73 -5.89 25.91 -3.83
C GLY A 73 -4.64 25.64 -3.00
N LEU A 74 -4.25 24.39 -2.91
CA LEU A 74 -2.96 23.95 -2.37
C LEU A 74 -2.42 22.84 -3.26
N GLU A 75 -1.21 23.00 -3.77
CA GLU A 75 -0.53 21.98 -4.55
C GLU A 75 -0.24 20.74 -3.69
N ASN A 76 -0.37 19.55 -4.28
CA ASN A 76 -0.04 18.32 -3.59
C ASN A 76 1.41 17.91 -3.89
N THR A 77 2.27 18.27 -2.94
CA THR A 77 3.69 17.94 -2.96
C THR A 77 3.99 16.96 -1.83
N VAL A 78 4.70 15.88 -2.16
CA VAL A 78 4.88 14.70 -1.32
C VAL A 78 6.37 14.42 -1.15
N LEU A 79 6.80 14.11 0.08
CA LEU A 79 8.15 13.61 0.34
C LEU A 79 8.17 12.11 0.09
N VAL A 80 9.10 11.64 -0.74
CA VAL A 80 9.27 10.23 -1.07
C VAL A 80 10.61 9.75 -0.54
N VAL A 81 10.58 8.64 0.20
CA VAL A 81 11.76 7.85 0.54
C VAL A 81 11.64 6.54 -0.24
N ARG A 82 12.58 6.33 -1.17
CA ARG A 82 12.57 5.18 -2.08
C ARG A 82 13.81 4.33 -1.89
N THR A 83 13.62 3.01 -1.92
CA THR A 83 14.69 2.02 -2.06
C THR A 83 14.25 0.94 -3.03
N THR A 84 15.21 0.18 -3.55
CA THR A 84 14.96 -0.91 -4.48
C THR A 84 15.54 -2.21 -3.96
N SER A 85 14.90 -3.32 -4.30
CA SER A 85 15.44 -4.65 -4.03
C SER A 85 15.34 -5.49 -5.29
N THR A 86 16.49 -5.83 -5.86
CA THR A 86 16.57 -6.73 -7.01
C THR A 86 16.88 -8.12 -6.51
N VAL A 87 15.90 -9.02 -6.54
CA VAL A 87 16.12 -10.42 -6.19
C VAL A 87 16.05 -11.24 -7.46
N TYR A 88 17.22 -11.67 -7.91
CA TYR A 88 17.42 -12.40 -9.15
C TYR A 88 16.87 -11.66 -10.38
N ASN A 89 15.67 -12.01 -10.83
CA ASN A 89 15.04 -11.49 -12.04
C ASN A 89 14.07 -10.32 -11.77
N TYR A 90 13.62 -10.14 -10.52
CA TYR A 90 12.64 -9.11 -10.17
C TYR A 90 13.29 -7.90 -9.53
N ASP A 91 12.79 -6.73 -9.88
CA ASP A 91 13.14 -5.45 -9.29
C ASP A 91 11.91 -4.88 -8.56
N TYR A 92 11.95 -4.80 -7.24
CA TYR A 92 10.90 -4.15 -6.45
C TYR A 92 11.33 -2.74 -6.07
N ILE A 93 10.46 -1.77 -6.34
CA ILE A 93 10.59 -0.39 -5.92
C ILE A 93 9.68 -0.18 -4.72
N TRP A 94 10.28 0.20 -3.59
CA TRP A 94 9.60 0.44 -2.32
C TRP A 94 9.53 1.94 -2.07
N ASP A 95 8.32 2.49 -2.06
CA ASP A 95 8.05 3.90 -1.80
C ASP A 95 7.38 4.08 -0.45
N PHE A 96 7.94 4.98 0.37
CA PHE A 96 7.28 5.56 1.53
C PHE A 96 7.02 7.03 1.26
N MET A 97 5.74 7.38 1.13
CA MET A 97 5.29 8.68 0.68
C MET A 97 4.61 9.43 1.83
N PHE A 98 5.06 10.64 2.11
CA PHE A 98 4.58 11.48 3.21
C PHE A 98 3.93 12.74 2.65
N TYR A 99 2.61 12.84 2.84
CA TYR A 99 1.80 13.94 2.35
C TYR A 99 1.71 15.07 3.39
N GLN A 100 1.49 16.30 2.92
CA GLN A 100 1.38 17.49 3.79
C GLN A 100 0.19 17.42 4.77
N ASN A 101 -0.85 16.66 4.43
CA ASN A 101 -2.01 16.40 5.28
C ASN A 101 -1.77 15.28 6.32
N ARG A 102 -0.51 14.84 6.50
CA ARG A 102 -0.08 13.78 7.43
C ARG A 102 -0.53 12.37 7.05
N VAL A 103 -1.01 12.18 5.81
CA VAL A 103 -1.19 10.84 5.25
C VAL A 103 0.19 10.26 4.94
N MET A 104 0.37 8.99 5.29
CA MET A 104 1.51 8.19 4.85
C MET A 104 0.98 7.09 3.93
N GLU A 105 1.63 6.89 2.80
CA GLU A 105 1.34 5.81 1.87
C GLU A 105 2.59 4.95 1.71
N SER A 106 2.41 3.63 1.78
CA SER A 106 3.43 2.68 1.37
C SER A 106 3.01 2.02 0.08
N LYS A 107 3.90 2.03 -0.91
CA LYS A 107 3.63 1.50 -2.24
C LYS A 107 4.79 0.61 -2.67
N VAL A 108 4.46 -0.49 -3.33
CA VAL A 108 5.42 -1.38 -3.97
C VAL A 108 5.09 -1.48 -5.43
N SER A 109 6.10 -1.30 -6.27
CA SER A 109 5.99 -1.49 -7.72
C SER A 109 6.95 -2.59 -8.13
N ALA A 110 6.48 -3.58 -8.89
CA ALA A 110 7.32 -4.65 -9.43
C ALA A 110 7.67 -4.35 -10.90
N THR A 111 8.95 -4.46 -11.23
CA THR A 111 9.51 -4.38 -12.59
C THR A 111 10.59 -5.47 -12.75
N GLY A 112 11.37 -5.38 -13.82
CA GLY A 112 12.40 -6.38 -14.17
C GLY A 112 11.86 -7.47 -15.10
N TYR A 113 12.45 -8.65 -15.03
CA TYR A 113 12.09 -9.79 -15.86
C TYR A 113 11.14 -10.73 -15.13
N ILE A 114 10.16 -11.27 -15.85
CA ILE A 114 9.30 -12.33 -15.30
C ILE A 114 10.08 -13.63 -15.12
N HIS A 115 9.72 -14.42 -14.12
CA HIS A 115 10.18 -15.80 -14.04
C HIS A 115 9.46 -16.64 -15.11
N ALA A 116 10.24 -17.36 -15.92
CA ALA A 116 9.72 -18.10 -17.06
C ALA A 116 10.30 -19.50 -17.16
N THR A 117 9.56 -20.38 -17.81
CA THR A 117 9.93 -21.77 -18.09
C THR A 117 9.81 -22.07 -19.58
N PHE A 118 10.32 -23.22 -20.01
CA PHE A 118 10.24 -23.63 -21.41
C PHE A 118 8.79 -23.90 -21.83
N PHE A 119 8.40 -23.37 -22.99
CA PHE A 119 7.04 -23.53 -23.49
C PHE A 119 6.73 -24.98 -23.89
N THR A 120 5.62 -25.50 -23.34
CA THR A 120 4.95 -26.71 -23.81
C THR A 120 3.46 -26.42 -23.91
N THR A 121 2.73 -27.16 -24.75
CA THR A 121 1.27 -26.99 -24.90
C THR A 121 0.53 -27.16 -23.58
N ASN A 122 0.96 -28.11 -22.74
CA ASN A 122 0.38 -28.35 -21.40
C ASN A 122 0.66 -27.19 -20.42
N GLY A 123 1.70 -26.39 -20.67
CA GLY A 123 2.06 -25.24 -19.85
C GLY A 123 1.03 -24.11 -19.85
N LEU A 124 0.15 -24.05 -20.86
CA LEU A 124 -0.90 -23.02 -20.96
C LEU A 124 -1.93 -23.07 -19.81
N ASN A 125 -2.01 -24.19 -19.08
CA ASN A 125 -2.83 -24.29 -17.87
C ASN A 125 -2.25 -23.51 -16.68
N TYR A 126 -0.98 -23.11 -16.75
CA TYR A 126 -0.22 -22.55 -15.64
C TYR A 126 0.49 -21.23 -15.98
N GLY A 127 0.21 -20.65 -17.14
CA GLY A 127 0.87 -19.44 -17.61
C GLY A 127 0.52 -19.09 -19.05
N THR A 128 1.22 -18.10 -19.59
CA THR A 128 0.98 -17.58 -20.93
C THR A 128 2.23 -17.73 -21.79
N LYS A 129 2.09 -18.14 -23.05
CA LYS A 129 3.22 -18.14 -24.00
C LYS A 129 3.58 -16.69 -24.33
N VAL A 130 4.79 -16.28 -23.97
CA VAL A 130 5.28 -14.90 -24.17
C VAL A 130 6.30 -14.80 -25.32
N TYR A 131 6.91 -15.92 -25.71
CA TYR A 131 7.82 -16.00 -26.84
C TYR A 131 7.87 -17.42 -27.42
N ASN A 132 8.60 -17.64 -28.52
CA ASN A 132 8.65 -18.90 -29.28
C ASN A 132 8.76 -20.16 -28.39
N HIS A 133 9.66 -20.12 -27.42
CA HIS A 133 9.97 -21.23 -26.52
C HIS A 133 9.81 -20.85 -25.03
N VAL A 134 9.06 -19.78 -24.73
CA VAL A 134 9.01 -19.20 -23.38
C VAL A 134 7.57 -19.12 -22.88
N LEU A 135 7.33 -19.71 -21.71
CA LEU A 135 6.10 -19.63 -20.95
C LEU A 135 6.34 -18.71 -19.73
N GLY A 136 5.58 -17.62 -19.63
CA GLY A 136 5.51 -16.80 -18.43
C GLY A 136 4.59 -17.46 -17.41
N ASN A 137 5.14 -17.93 -16.30
CA ASN A 137 4.40 -18.68 -15.28
C ASN A 137 3.47 -17.75 -14.49
N LEU A 138 2.24 -18.22 -14.26
CA LEU A 138 1.32 -17.57 -13.34
C LEU A 138 1.89 -17.68 -11.91
N HIS A 139 1.95 -16.55 -11.20
CA HIS A 139 2.37 -16.48 -9.81
C HIS A 139 1.73 -15.27 -9.14
N THR A 140 1.80 -15.22 -7.80
CA THR A 140 1.28 -14.10 -7.02
C THR A 140 2.37 -13.50 -6.15
N HIS A 141 2.44 -12.17 -6.11
CA HIS A 141 3.27 -11.44 -5.15
C HIS A 141 2.47 -11.16 -3.88
N LEU A 142 3.00 -11.58 -2.74
CA LEU A 142 2.42 -11.31 -1.42
C LEU A 142 3.42 -10.47 -0.61
N ILE A 143 2.96 -9.32 -0.13
CA ILE A 143 3.76 -8.35 0.63
C ILE A 143 3.06 -8.11 1.96
N HIS A 144 3.84 -8.04 3.05
CA HIS A 144 3.32 -7.93 4.40
C HIS A 144 3.90 -6.72 5.12
N TYR A 145 3.02 -5.90 5.71
CA TYR A 145 3.35 -4.75 6.55
C TYR A 145 2.85 -4.98 7.98
N LYS A 146 3.52 -4.37 8.95
CA LYS A 146 3.18 -4.51 10.38
C LYS A 146 2.62 -3.20 10.95
N GLU A 147 1.48 -3.27 11.63
CA GLU A 147 0.81 -2.15 12.31
C GLU A 147 0.22 -2.61 13.67
N ASN A 148 -0.14 -1.70 14.58
CA ASN A 148 -0.55 -2.01 15.96
C ASN A 148 -1.83 -1.27 16.43
N SER A 149 -2.81 -1.97 17.03
CA SER A 149 -4.02 -1.52 17.79
C SER A 149 -5.28 -1.12 17.01
N PHE A 150 -6.43 -1.80 17.15
CA PHE A 150 -7.43 -1.85 16.06
C PHE A 150 -8.91 -1.62 16.46
N GLU A 151 -9.63 -0.76 15.73
CA GLU A 151 -11.10 -0.74 15.61
C GLU A 151 -11.53 -0.76 14.14
N SER A 152 -12.75 -1.23 13.85
CA SER A 152 -13.32 -1.16 12.51
C SER A 152 -14.63 -0.37 12.48
N ILE A 153 -14.89 0.31 11.37
CA ILE A 153 -16.11 1.08 11.14
C ILE A 153 -16.70 0.69 9.78
N ASP A 154 -18.01 0.42 9.78
CA ASP A 154 -18.81 0.17 8.57
C ASP A 154 -20.07 1.05 8.57
N LEU A 155 -20.71 1.18 7.40
CA LEU A 155 -22.02 1.81 7.27
C LEU A 155 -23.10 0.72 7.26
N LYS A 156 -24.12 0.88 8.10
CA LYS A 156 -25.34 0.07 8.09
C LYS A 156 -26.53 0.95 7.74
N TYR A 157 -27.45 0.44 6.93
CA TYR A 157 -28.73 1.14 6.71
C TYR A 157 -29.64 0.90 7.91
N VAL A 158 -30.30 1.97 8.34
CA VAL A 158 -31.38 1.94 9.32
C VAL A 158 -32.65 2.42 8.66
N ASN A 159 -33.77 1.76 8.98
CA ASN A 159 -35.09 2.15 8.55
C ASN A 159 -35.85 2.62 9.80
N PHE A 160 -36.37 3.84 9.76
CA PHE A 160 -37.14 4.43 10.84
C PHE A 160 -38.25 5.34 10.28
N THR A 161 -39.33 5.51 11.05
CA THR A 161 -40.41 6.42 10.71
C THR A 161 -39.88 7.85 10.63
N ASN A 162 -40.26 8.58 9.59
CA ASN A 162 -39.85 9.95 9.40
C ASN A 162 -40.33 10.82 10.59
N PRO A 163 -39.41 11.45 11.37
CA PRO A 163 -39.78 12.26 12.53
C PRO A 163 -40.62 13.49 12.17
N TRP A 164 -40.57 13.93 10.91
CA TRP A 164 -41.30 15.09 10.41
C TRP A 164 -42.57 14.72 9.62
N ASN A 165 -42.76 13.45 9.27
CA ASN A 165 -43.98 12.94 8.65
C ASN A 165 -44.23 11.46 9.03
N PRO A 166 -45.08 11.17 10.03
CA PRO A 166 -45.29 9.81 10.53
C PRO A 166 -45.79 8.77 9.50
N ASN A 167 -46.34 9.22 8.37
CA ASN A 167 -46.82 8.34 7.29
C ASN A 167 -45.69 7.79 6.40
N ASP A 168 -44.49 8.38 6.49
CA ASP A 168 -43.35 8.00 5.67
C ASP A 168 -42.26 7.29 6.49
N THR A 169 -41.38 6.58 5.78
CA THR A 169 -40.16 5.98 6.35
C THR A 169 -38.92 6.53 5.68
N ILE A 170 -37.84 6.63 6.46
CA ILE A 170 -36.52 7.06 5.98
C ILE A 170 -35.57 5.88 6.08
N VAL A 171 -34.89 5.58 4.97
CA VAL A 171 -33.76 4.68 4.94
C VAL A 171 -32.49 5.51 4.89
N GLN A 172 -31.69 5.46 5.96
CA GLN A 172 -30.48 6.26 6.09
C GLN A 172 -29.27 5.40 6.45
N SER A 173 -28.09 5.78 5.97
CA SER A 173 -26.83 5.18 6.42
C SER A 173 -26.47 5.68 7.83
N LYS A 174 -26.12 4.75 8.71
CA LYS A 174 -25.62 5.00 10.06
C LYS A 174 -24.24 4.38 10.22
N LEU A 175 -23.32 5.13 10.85
CA LEU A 175 -22.01 4.60 11.23
C LEU A 175 -22.17 3.52 12.30
N HIS A 176 -21.59 2.36 12.05
CA HIS A 176 -21.53 1.23 12.96
C HIS A 176 -20.08 0.94 13.29
N LYS A 177 -19.70 1.13 14.55
CA LYS A 177 -18.35 0.87 15.05
C LYS A 177 -18.30 -0.49 15.71
N THR A 178 -17.27 -1.26 15.41
CA THR A 178 -17.01 -2.56 16.02
C THR A 178 -15.63 -2.53 16.68
N GLN A 179 -15.61 -2.71 18.01
CA GLN A 179 -14.37 -2.86 18.75
C GLN A 179 -13.93 -4.32 18.73
N HIS A 180 -12.66 -4.54 18.43
CA HIS A 180 -12.07 -5.87 18.38
C HIS A 180 -11.20 -6.05 19.62
N THR A 181 -11.59 -6.99 20.50
CA THR A 181 -10.93 -7.21 21.80
C THR A 181 -9.95 -8.38 21.77
N THR A 182 -9.96 -9.18 20.71
CA THR A 182 -9.07 -10.34 20.52
C THR A 182 -8.42 -10.30 19.14
N GLU A 183 -7.21 -10.85 19.01
CA GLU A 183 -6.49 -10.96 17.73
C GLU A 183 -7.32 -11.68 16.66
N CYS A 184 -7.96 -12.79 17.03
CA CYS A 184 -8.82 -13.54 16.12
C CYS A 184 -10.01 -12.71 15.58
N SER A 185 -10.56 -11.81 16.38
CA SER A 185 -11.64 -10.93 15.92
C SER A 185 -11.16 -9.85 14.95
N ALA A 186 -9.86 -9.52 14.98
CA ALA A 186 -9.20 -8.52 14.13
C ALA A 186 -8.51 -9.13 12.91
N ALA A 187 -8.58 -10.45 12.72
CA ALA A 187 -8.00 -11.16 11.58
C ALA A 187 -9.02 -11.30 10.44
N PHE A 188 -8.81 -10.56 9.35
CA PHE A 188 -9.69 -10.55 8.18
C PHE A 188 -9.08 -11.37 7.05
N GLN A 189 -9.77 -12.45 6.68
CA GLN A 189 -9.37 -13.33 5.59
C GLN A 189 -9.69 -12.73 4.22
N PHE A 190 -8.87 -13.05 3.23
CA PHE A 190 -9.17 -12.72 1.84
C PHE A 190 -10.53 -13.28 1.38
N GLY A 191 -11.22 -12.55 0.51
CA GLY A 191 -12.52 -12.93 -0.04
C GLY A 191 -13.71 -12.83 0.94
N LYS A 192 -13.48 -12.46 2.20
CA LYS A 192 -14.54 -12.12 3.15
C LYS A 192 -14.86 -10.63 3.09
N LYS A 193 -16.09 -10.28 3.49
CA LYS A 193 -16.49 -8.86 3.58
C LYS A 193 -15.59 -8.14 4.59
N MET A 194 -14.86 -7.16 4.11
CA MET A 194 -14.02 -6.28 4.93
C MET A 194 -14.81 -5.03 5.35
N PRO A 195 -14.63 -4.54 6.59
CA PRO A 195 -15.03 -3.19 6.94
C PRO A 195 -14.44 -2.16 5.98
N ARG A 196 -15.16 -1.07 5.76
CA ARG A 196 -14.70 0.02 4.88
C ARG A 196 -13.60 0.87 5.49
N TYR A 197 -13.58 0.98 6.81
CA TYR A 197 -12.61 1.80 7.52
C TYR A 197 -12.03 1.00 8.68
N PHE A 198 -10.70 1.03 8.75
CA PHE A 198 -9.92 0.47 9.85
C PHE A 198 -9.23 1.61 10.55
N HIS A 199 -9.40 1.70 11.86
CA HIS A 199 -8.87 2.79 12.64
C HIS A 199 -7.98 2.25 13.74
N PHE A 200 -6.80 2.85 13.85
CA PHE A 200 -5.86 2.61 14.92
C PHE A 200 -5.92 3.78 15.89
N TYR A 201 -6.44 3.57 17.10
CA TYR A 201 -6.78 4.66 18.01
C TYR A 201 -6.08 4.56 19.36
N ASN A 202 -5.84 5.72 19.97
CA ASN A 202 -5.35 5.82 21.34
C ASN A 202 -6.54 6.09 22.30
N PRO A 203 -6.77 5.23 23.32
CA PRO A 203 -7.91 5.39 24.22
C PRO A 203 -7.80 6.59 25.16
N THR A 204 -6.60 7.08 25.45
CA THR A 204 -6.36 8.17 26.42
C THR A 204 -6.41 9.57 25.80
N THR A 205 -6.25 9.67 24.47
CA THR A 205 -6.20 10.98 23.79
C THR A 205 -7.46 11.24 22.98
N ARG A 206 -8.07 12.41 23.22
CA ARG A 206 -9.27 12.87 22.50
C ARG A 206 -9.02 14.22 21.85
N ILE A 207 -9.52 14.36 20.62
CA ILE A 207 -9.60 15.62 19.89
C ILE A 207 -10.88 16.33 20.35
N ASN A 208 -10.73 17.57 20.82
CA ASN A 208 -11.81 18.44 21.28
C ASN A 208 -12.73 17.79 22.36
N GLY A 209 -12.17 16.92 23.20
CA GLY A 209 -12.90 16.22 24.28
C GLY A 209 -13.86 15.10 23.83
N ALA A 210 -14.26 15.07 22.56
CA ALA A 210 -15.32 14.17 22.08
C ALA A 210 -14.78 12.95 21.30
N THR A 211 -13.83 13.15 20.38
CA THR A 211 -13.45 12.11 19.40
C THR A 211 -12.10 11.50 19.75
N ARG A 212 -11.99 10.17 19.78
CA ARG A 212 -10.68 9.50 19.99
C ARG A 212 -9.73 9.83 18.85
N ARG A 213 -8.48 10.11 19.16
CA ARG A 213 -7.44 10.30 18.14
C ARG A 213 -7.17 8.95 17.48
N ALA A 214 -7.31 8.89 16.16
CA ALA A 214 -7.12 7.68 15.38
C ALA A 214 -6.36 7.95 14.07
N ILE A 215 -5.70 6.92 13.57
CA ILE A 215 -5.12 6.83 12.22
C ILE A 215 -6.02 5.87 11.43
N ALA A 216 -6.49 6.29 10.26
CA ALA A 216 -7.26 5.44 9.38
C ALA A 216 -6.33 4.69 8.43
N PHE A 217 -6.52 3.38 8.32
CA PHE A 217 -5.85 2.52 7.36
C PHE A 217 -6.81 2.20 6.21
N SER A 218 -6.29 2.27 4.99
CA SER A 218 -6.98 1.88 3.78
C SER A 218 -6.03 1.05 2.94
N SER A 219 -6.54 -0.04 2.36
CA SER A 219 -5.81 -0.87 1.41
C SER A 219 -6.67 -1.07 0.16
N THR A 220 -6.02 -1.21 -0.99
CA THR A 220 -6.68 -1.71 -2.19
C THR A 220 -6.99 -3.20 -2.01
N PRO A 221 -8.22 -3.68 -2.33
CA PRO A 221 -8.55 -5.09 -2.19
C PRO A 221 -7.75 -5.96 -3.16
N TRP A 222 -7.28 -7.12 -2.69
CA TRP A 222 -6.59 -8.12 -3.51
C TRP A 222 -7.35 -9.46 -3.51
N PRO A 223 -7.35 -10.21 -4.63
CA PRO A 223 -7.97 -11.52 -4.69
C PRO A 223 -7.24 -12.55 -3.82
N GLN A 224 -7.99 -13.55 -3.35
CA GLN A 224 -7.55 -14.57 -2.40
C GLN A 224 -6.43 -15.45 -2.96
N CYS A 225 -5.46 -15.79 -2.10
CA CYS A 225 -4.40 -16.75 -2.38
C CYS A 225 -4.43 -17.94 -1.40
N ALA A 226 -4.10 -19.12 -1.90
CA ALA A 226 -3.90 -20.31 -1.07
C ALA A 226 -2.48 -20.29 -0.45
N ALA A 227 -2.32 -19.61 0.68
CA ALA A 227 -1.04 -19.54 1.39
C ALA A 227 -0.85 -20.74 2.35
N LYS A 228 0.36 -21.33 2.32
CA LYS A 228 0.72 -22.51 3.15
C LYS A 228 1.18 -22.11 4.56
N ARG A 229 1.51 -23.09 5.40
CA ARG A 229 1.90 -22.91 6.82
C ARG A 229 3.08 -21.94 7.04
N CYS A 230 4.03 -21.86 6.10
CA CYS A 230 5.16 -20.93 6.15
C CYS A 230 4.80 -19.48 5.73
N GLU A 231 3.61 -19.28 5.17
CA GLU A 231 3.09 -18.01 4.67
C GLU A 231 1.83 -17.63 5.46
N GLY A 232 1.86 -17.80 6.80
CA GLY A 232 0.68 -17.62 7.65
C GLY A 232 -0.04 -16.28 7.43
N GLY A 233 0.72 -15.20 7.19
CA GLY A 233 0.21 -13.87 6.85
C GLY A 233 -0.47 -13.81 5.47
N GLY A 234 -0.07 -14.63 4.50
CA GLY A 234 -0.65 -14.67 3.15
C GLY A 234 -2.09 -15.19 3.08
N ARG A 235 -2.67 -15.62 4.21
CA ARG A 235 -4.08 -16.03 4.33
C ARG A 235 -5.02 -14.88 4.73
N HIS A 236 -4.45 -13.78 5.22
CA HIS A 236 -5.20 -12.65 5.76
C HIS A 236 -4.84 -11.38 4.98
N GLN A 237 -5.86 -10.56 4.73
CA GLN A 237 -5.65 -9.23 4.20
C GLN A 237 -5.25 -8.24 5.31
N LEU A 238 -5.66 -8.53 6.56
CA LEU A 238 -5.25 -7.83 7.78
C LEU A 238 -5.27 -8.84 8.93
N GLY A 239 -4.25 -8.85 9.79
CA GLY A 239 -4.19 -9.74 10.97
C GLY A 239 -2.96 -9.56 11.82
#